data_AF-A0A7W1GMV0-F1
#
_entry.id   AF-A0A7W1GMV0-F1
#
_cell.length_a   1.000
_cell.length_b   1.000
_cell.length_c   1.000
_cell.angle_alpha   90.00
_cell.angle_beta   90.00
_cell.angle_gamma   90.00
#
_symmetry.space_group_name_H-M   'P 1'
#
loop_
_entity.id
_entity.type
_entity.pdbx_description
1 polymer ?
#
loop_
_entity_poly.entity_id
_entity_poly.type
_entity_poly.pdbx_seq_one_letter_code
_entity_poly.pdbx_strand_id
1 'polypeptide(L)'
;MTEPYEVTRFGTDTSQRPILLNQRMIAAWKATLAALDFTPLIVQGAYMARVPGGGAADSAGYHDAGGCIDTRTRDLSIEQEQRLIRAARGLGWAVWKRDQAHGGMDEHMHWVLLDDRDAASGARSQMAAYRAGRDGLDGGGADYHWRPNPIPVFKLQEDDMPTPQDLLNAEVAKDVSLKKAVREMHEDVTALKKAFNEFRDNELTRDKKRAKETEARAAKVLAAIDAIEVPEGMTKQEFRDITREVVQAQLGKLE
;
A
#
# COMPACT_ATOMS: atom_id res chain seq x y z
N MET A 1 -1.06 -8.20 8.08
CA MET A 1 -2.25 -7.34 7.94
C MET A 1 -2.28 -6.46 9.18
N THR A 2 -2.34 -5.13 9.02
CA THR A 2 -2.45 -4.22 10.16
C THR A 2 -3.83 -4.36 10.79
N GLU A 3 -3.92 -4.23 12.11
CA GLU A 3 -5.20 -4.37 12.81
C GLU A 3 -6.09 -3.15 12.52
N PRO A 4 -7.40 -3.30 12.22
CA PRO A 4 -8.30 -2.19 11.87
C PRO A 4 -8.32 -1.03 12.87
N TYR A 5 -7.99 -1.33 14.14
CA TYR A 5 -8.00 -0.40 15.26
C TYR A 5 -6.60 -0.02 15.75
N GLU A 6 -5.56 -0.38 15.00
CA GLU A 6 -4.21 0.11 15.26
C GLU A 6 -4.16 1.63 15.09
N VAL A 7 -3.74 2.33 16.15
CA VAL A 7 -3.65 3.79 16.17
C VAL A 7 -2.31 4.22 15.59
N THR A 8 -2.35 5.07 14.58
CA THR A 8 -1.15 5.60 13.93
C THR A 8 -1.20 7.12 13.82
N ARG A 9 -0.02 7.73 13.71
CA ARG A 9 0.11 9.16 13.42
C ARG A 9 -0.15 9.41 11.94
N PHE A 10 -1.32 9.96 11.64
CA PHE A 10 -1.72 10.31 10.28
C PHE A 10 -1.01 11.58 9.78
N GLY A 11 -0.84 12.58 10.65
CA GLY A 11 -0.21 13.85 10.29
C GLY A 11 -0.01 14.78 11.48
N THR A 12 -0.02 16.08 11.20
CA THR A 12 -0.01 17.16 12.20
C THR A 12 -1.09 18.18 11.89
N ASP A 13 -1.73 18.69 12.92
CA ASP A 13 -2.68 19.79 12.79
C ASP A 13 -1.97 21.14 12.63
N THR A 14 -2.75 22.22 12.50
CA THR A 14 -2.24 23.58 12.36
C THR A 14 -1.45 24.09 13.57
N SER A 15 -1.62 23.45 14.73
CA SER A 15 -0.92 23.75 15.98
C SER A 15 0.27 22.81 16.22
N GLN A 16 0.71 22.07 15.20
CA GLN A 16 1.79 21.08 15.25
C GLN A 16 1.53 19.88 16.17
N ARG A 17 0.28 19.67 16.62
CA ARG A 17 -0.08 18.49 17.40
C ARG A 17 -0.24 17.29 16.47
N PRO A 18 0.12 16.07 16.89
CA PRO A 18 -0.09 14.89 16.07
C PRO A 18 -1.59 14.63 15.85
N ILE A 19 -1.96 14.36 14.60
CA ILE A 19 -3.29 13.82 14.26
C ILE A 19 -3.18 12.30 14.37
N LEU A 20 -3.82 11.73 15.39
CA LEU A 20 -3.89 10.29 15.59
C LEU A 20 -5.22 9.76 15.04
N LEU A 21 -5.17 8.65 14.31
CA LEU A 21 -6.33 7.95 13.77
C LEU A 21 -6.08 6.45 13.82
N ASN A 22 -7.14 5.65 13.91
CA ASN A 22 -7.02 4.21 13.66
C ASN A 22 -7.10 3.90 12.16
N GLN A 23 -6.69 2.69 11.75
CA GLN A 23 -6.66 2.31 10.34
C GLN A 23 -8.04 2.42 9.66
N ARG A 24 -9.11 2.05 10.36
CA ARG A 24 -10.48 2.19 9.85
C ARG A 24 -10.84 3.65 9.55
N MET A 25 -10.51 4.58 10.44
CA MET A 25 -10.71 6.01 10.23
C MET A 25 -9.86 6.53 9.07
N ILE A 26 -8.61 6.08 8.94
CA ILE A 26 -7.74 6.46 7.83
C ILE A 26 -8.34 6.01 6.49
N ALA A 27 -8.83 4.77 6.41
CA ALA A 27 -9.46 4.26 5.21
C ALA A 27 -10.75 5.03 4.87
N ALA A 28 -11.62 5.26 5.85
CA ALA A 28 -12.84 6.03 5.67
C ALA A 28 -12.56 7.49 5.23
N TRP A 29 -11.50 8.09 5.78
CA TRP A 29 -11.05 9.43 5.39
C TRP A 29 -10.53 9.45 3.96
N LYS A 30 -9.66 8.51 3.58
CA LYS A 30 -9.14 8.38 2.20
C LYS A 30 -10.26 8.15 1.19
N ALA A 31 -11.22 7.28 1.50
CA ALA A 31 -12.39 7.05 0.66
C ALA A 31 -13.22 8.33 0.48
N THR A 32 -13.33 9.16 1.54
CA THR A 32 -13.99 10.46 1.46
C THR A 32 -13.23 11.41 0.54
N LEU A 33 -11.90 11.49 0.68
CA LEU A 33 -11.07 12.32 -0.20
C LEU A 33 -11.15 11.89 -1.67
N ALA A 34 -11.23 10.58 -1.95
CA ALA A 34 -11.37 10.06 -3.31
C ALA A 34 -12.68 10.48 -4.00
N ALA A 35 -13.71 10.85 -3.23
CA ALA A 35 -14.98 11.37 -3.73
C ALA A 35 -14.99 12.89 -3.93
N LEU A 36 -13.90 13.59 -3.59
CA LEU A 36 -13.76 15.04 -3.62
C LEU A 36 -12.64 15.47 -4.58
N ASP A 37 -12.77 16.67 -5.11
CA ASP A 37 -11.75 17.36 -5.93
C ASP A 37 -10.97 18.41 -5.12
N PHE A 38 -11.15 18.41 -3.80
CA PHE A 38 -10.43 19.25 -2.84
C PHE A 38 -10.15 18.47 -1.56
N THR A 39 -9.16 18.93 -0.80
CA THR A 39 -8.72 18.27 0.44
C THR A 39 -9.07 19.13 1.65
N PRO A 40 -10.13 18.80 2.41
CA PRO A 40 -10.37 19.41 3.72
C PRO A 40 -9.19 19.17 4.69
N LEU A 41 -8.87 20.17 5.51
CA LEU A 41 -7.78 20.08 6.49
C LEU A 41 -8.32 19.66 7.85
N ILE A 42 -7.78 18.56 8.38
CA ILE A 42 -8.03 18.12 9.76
C ILE A 42 -7.32 19.06 10.73
N VAL A 43 -8.07 19.61 11.69
CA VAL A 43 -7.57 20.51 12.74
C VAL A 43 -7.57 19.87 14.12
N GLN A 44 -8.29 18.76 14.29
CA GLN A 44 -8.23 17.93 15.49
C GLN A 44 -8.43 16.46 15.12
N GLY A 45 -7.53 15.59 15.62
CA GLY A 45 -7.60 14.16 15.42
C GLY A 45 -8.42 13.43 16.49
N ALA A 46 -8.36 12.10 16.45
CA ALA A 46 -8.83 11.23 17.52
C ALA A 46 -7.72 10.98 18.56
N TYR A 47 -8.05 10.23 19.60
CA TYR A 47 -7.14 9.79 20.67
C TYR A 47 -6.38 10.92 21.35
N MET A 48 -7.03 12.08 21.55
CA MET A 48 -6.42 13.27 22.12
C MET A 48 -5.95 13.08 23.56
N ALA A 49 -6.49 12.11 24.31
CA ALA A 49 -5.96 11.70 25.62
C ALA A 49 -4.53 11.12 25.55
N ARG A 50 -4.07 10.69 24.36
CA ARG A 50 -2.68 10.23 24.13
C ARG A 50 -1.73 11.36 23.74
N VAL A 51 -2.24 12.56 23.48
CA VAL A 51 -1.46 13.71 23.06
C VAL A 51 -1.24 14.61 24.28
N PRO A 52 0.02 14.90 24.68
CA PRO A 52 0.28 15.83 25.77
C PRO A 52 -0.31 17.21 25.48
N GLY A 53 -1.16 17.74 26.38
CA GLY A 53 -1.91 18.98 26.14
C GLY A 53 -2.94 18.87 25.00
N GLY A 54 -3.37 17.64 24.68
CA GLY A 54 -4.31 17.34 23.63
C GLY A 54 -5.77 17.52 24.03
N GLY A 55 -6.61 17.86 23.04
CA GLY A 55 -8.04 18.04 23.18
C GLY A 55 -8.39 19.44 23.68
N ALA A 56 -9.32 20.13 23.00
CA ALA A 56 -9.89 21.34 23.57
C ALA A 56 -10.83 20.97 24.72
N ALA A 57 -10.86 21.78 25.79
CA ALA A 57 -11.83 21.58 26.88
C ALA A 57 -13.27 21.55 26.34
N ASP A 58 -13.54 22.37 25.32
CA ASP A 58 -14.83 22.48 24.63
C ASP A 58 -15.21 21.23 23.83
N SER A 59 -14.26 20.32 23.58
CA SER A 59 -14.53 19.04 22.92
C SER A 59 -15.18 18.01 23.84
N ALA A 60 -15.37 18.30 25.13
CA ALA A 60 -16.06 17.45 26.11
C ALA A 60 -15.58 15.97 26.13
N GLY A 61 -14.31 15.74 25.79
CA GLY A 61 -13.71 14.41 25.67
C GLY A 61 -14.16 13.58 24.46
N TYR A 62 -14.92 14.14 23.50
CA TYR A 62 -15.37 13.42 22.31
C TYR A 62 -14.21 12.88 21.46
N HIS A 63 -13.04 13.53 21.53
CA HIS A 63 -11.85 13.16 20.78
C HIS A 63 -10.85 12.34 21.60
N ASP A 64 -11.14 11.99 22.85
CA ASP A 64 -10.16 11.33 23.74
C ASP A 64 -9.83 9.89 23.32
N ALA A 65 -10.72 9.28 22.54
CA ALA A 65 -10.54 7.96 21.94
C ALA A 65 -10.77 8.02 20.41
N GLY A 66 -11.11 6.89 19.77
CA GLY A 66 -11.35 6.83 18.33
C GLY A 66 -12.60 7.59 17.86
N GLY A 67 -12.93 7.44 16.59
CA GLY A 67 -14.23 7.82 16.04
C GLY A 67 -14.41 9.29 15.67
N CYS A 68 -13.69 10.25 16.26
CA CYS A 68 -13.91 11.68 15.98
C CYS A 68 -12.74 12.39 15.28
N ILE A 69 -13.06 13.28 14.34
CA ILE A 69 -12.14 14.27 13.77
C ILE A 69 -12.86 15.60 13.56
N ASP A 70 -12.11 16.70 13.58
CA ASP A 70 -12.62 18.00 13.18
C ASP A 70 -11.84 18.53 11.98
N THR A 71 -12.55 19.14 11.04
CA THR A 71 -11.94 19.80 9.87
C THR A 71 -12.31 21.27 9.84
N ARG A 72 -11.39 22.13 9.43
CA ARG A 72 -11.70 23.56 9.25
C ARG A 72 -12.68 23.78 8.10
N THR A 73 -13.50 24.82 8.22
CA THR A 73 -14.46 25.27 7.19
C THR A 73 -14.01 26.53 6.46
N ARG A 74 -13.21 27.40 7.08
CA ARG A 74 -12.83 28.72 6.53
C ARG A 74 -12.13 28.73 5.15
N ASP A 75 -11.69 27.58 4.65
CA ASP A 75 -11.10 27.43 3.31
C ASP A 75 -12.10 26.84 2.29
N LEU A 76 -13.33 26.57 2.71
CA LEU A 76 -14.37 25.93 1.93
C LEU A 76 -15.47 26.95 1.61
N SER A 77 -15.92 26.92 0.35
CA SER A 77 -17.20 27.52 -0.03
C SER A 77 -18.38 26.72 0.55
N ILE A 78 -19.56 27.33 0.60
CA ILE A 78 -20.80 26.67 1.05
C ILE A 78 -21.08 25.43 0.20
N GLU A 79 -20.82 25.50 -1.11
CA GLU A 79 -20.97 24.37 -2.02
C GLU A 79 -19.99 23.24 -1.69
N GLN A 80 -18.73 23.58 -1.35
CA GLN A 80 -17.75 22.59 -0.91
C GLN A 80 -18.14 21.97 0.43
N GLU A 81 -18.64 22.75 1.40
CA GLU A 81 -19.16 22.22 2.67
C GLU A 81 -20.28 21.20 2.44
N GLN A 82 -21.26 21.52 1.58
CA GLN A 82 -22.36 20.61 1.28
C GLN A 82 -21.89 19.34 0.57
N ARG A 83 -20.95 19.45 -0.38
CA ARG A 83 -20.34 18.29 -1.07
C ARG A 83 -19.57 17.41 -0.09
N LEU A 84 -18.80 18.05 0.80
CA LEU A 84 -18.04 17.38 1.86
C LEU A 84 -18.96 16.57 2.77
N ILE A 85 -20.02 17.20 3.29
CA ILE A 85 -21.03 16.54 4.14
C ILE A 85 -21.69 15.38 3.39
N ARG A 86 -22.09 15.56 2.13
CA ARG A 86 -22.73 14.50 1.34
C ARG A 86 -21.79 13.31 1.11
N ALA A 87 -20.56 13.55 0.69
CA ALA A 87 -19.57 12.51 0.45
C ALA A 87 -19.27 11.72 1.73
N ALA A 88 -19.01 12.43 2.82
CA ALA A 88 -18.73 11.86 4.13
C ALA A 88 -19.89 11.02 4.67
N ARG A 89 -21.09 11.61 4.70
CA ARG A 89 -22.29 10.92 5.19
C ARG A 89 -22.65 9.71 4.32
N GLY A 90 -22.38 9.78 3.03
CA GLY A 90 -22.51 8.65 2.09
C GLY A 90 -21.56 7.48 2.38
N LEU A 91 -20.47 7.71 3.12
CA LEU A 91 -19.49 6.69 3.51
C LEU A 91 -19.65 6.23 4.97
N GLY A 92 -20.61 6.77 5.71
CA GLY A 92 -20.87 6.36 7.10
C GLY A 92 -20.23 7.24 8.17
N TRP A 93 -19.86 8.47 7.82
CA TRP A 93 -19.61 9.52 8.81
C TRP A 93 -20.92 10.19 9.23
N ALA A 94 -21.06 10.55 10.49
CA ALA A 94 -21.96 11.61 10.93
C ALA A 94 -21.18 12.91 10.92
N VAL A 95 -21.61 13.92 10.16
CA VAL A 95 -20.88 15.18 10.01
C VAL A 95 -21.80 16.36 10.25
N TRP A 96 -21.41 17.27 11.12
CA TRP A 96 -22.15 18.50 11.41
C TRP A 96 -21.25 19.72 11.32
N LYS A 97 -21.80 20.82 10.78
CA LYS A 97 -21.14 22.13 10.86
C LYS A 97 -21.34 22.70 12.26
N ARG A 98 -20.27 23.03 12.96
CA ARG A 98 -20.30 23.76 14.23
C ARG A 98 -19.92 25.19 13.97
N ASP A 99 -20.71 26.10 14.51
CA ASP A 99 -20.49 27.54 14.50
C ASP A 99 -21.25 28.15 15.69
N GLN A 100 -21.32 29.48 15.73
CA GLN A 100 -22.04 30.20 16.79
C GLN A 100 -23.54 29.87 16.84
N ALA A 101 -24.17 29.58 15.71
CA ALA A 101 -25.59 29.19 15.64
C ALA A 101 -25.79 27.70 15.96
N HIS A 102 -24.79 26.85 15.65
CA HIS A 102 -24.88 25.40 15.70
C HIS A 102 -23.98 24.77 16.79
N GLY A 103 -23.99 25.37 17.99
CA GLY A 103 -23.26 24.86 19.16
C GLY A 103 -22.47 25.92 19.94
N GLY A 104 -22.41 27.17 19.46
CA GLY A 104 -21.69 28.25 20.15
C GLY A 104 -20.17 28.15 20.01
N MET A 105 -19.68 27.39 19.03
CA MET A 105 -18.27 27.04 18.87
C MET A 105 -17.63 27.85 17.72
N ASP A 106 -16.30 27.86 17.69
CA ASP A 106 -15.55 28.30 16.50
C ASP A 106 -15.92 27.44 15.28
N GLU A 107 -15.85 28.03 14.09
CA GLU A 107 -16.33 27.39 12.88
C GLU A 107 -15.49 26.16 12.48
N HIS A 108 -16.11 24.99 12.45
CA HIS A 108 -15.49 23.74 11.98
C HIS A 108 -16.57 22.73 11.55
N MET A 109 -16.16 21.67 10.86
CA MET A 109 -17.00 20.47 10.71
C MET A 109 -16.56 19.45 11.76
N HIS A 110 -17.52 18.96 12.53
CA HIS A 110 -17.34 17.87 13.48
C HIS A 110 -17.80 16.55 12.87
N TRP A 111 -16.95 15.53 12.96
CA TRP A 111 -17.14 14.25 12.31
C TRP A 111 -17.09 13.11 13.30
N VAL A 112 -18.01 12.16 13.15
CA VAL A 112 -18.07 10.94 13.97
C VAL A 112 -18.22 9.73 13.05
N LEU A 113 -17.23 8.84 12.99
CA LEU A 113 -17.30 7.64 12.18
C LEU A 113 -18.24 6.62 12.83
N LEU A 114 -19.36 6.30 12.19
CA LEU A 114 -20.33 5.39 12.75
C LEU A 114 -19.71 4.01 13.02
N ASP A 115 -20.13 3.41 14.13
CA ASP A 115 -19.73 2.07 14.59
C ASP A 115 -18.21 1.89 14.78
N ASP A 116 -17.46 2.98 14.99
CA ASP A 116 -16.08 2.86 15.44
C ASP A 116 -16.04 2.30 16.87
N ARG A 117 -15.46 1.11 17.02
CA ARG A 117 -15.38 0.40 18.31
C ARG A 117 -14.60 1.18 19.36
N ASP A 118 -13.60 1.94 18.93
CA ASP A 118 -12.74 2.69 19.83
C ASP A 118 -13.31 4.08 20.16
N ALA A 119 -14.48 4.43 19.65
CA ALA A 119 -15.09 5.74 19.86
C ALA A 119 -15.21 6.15 21.34
N ALA A 120 -15.03 7.43 21.64
CA ALA A 120 -15.30 7.94 22.99
C ALA A 120 -16.78 7.76 23.37
N SER A 121 -17.09 7.76 24.67
CA SER A 121 -18.48 7.61 25.14
C SER A 121 -19.41 8.67 24.56
N GLY A 122 -18.99 9.94 24.55
CA GLY A 122 -19.75 11.03 23.96
C GLY A 122 -19.89 10.90 22.44
N ALA A 123 -18.84 10.46 21.74
CA ALA A 123 -18.92 10.17 20.31
C ALA A 123 -19.96 9.08 20.00
N ARG A 124 -20.04 8.00 20.81
CA ARG A 124 -21.08 6.97 20.68
C ARG A 124 -22.49 7.55 20.87
N SER A 125 -22.67 8.45 21.83
CA SER A 125 -23.94 9.17 22.01
C SER A 125 -24.31 10.00 20.78
N GLN A 126 -23.33 10.64 20.14
CA GLN A 126 -23.53 11.38 18.89
C GLN A 126 -23.89 10.46 17.72
N MET A 127 -23.29 9.26 17.62
CA MET A 127 -23.70 8.27 16.62
C MET A 127 -25.19 7.90 16.79
N ALA A 128 -25.64 7.68 18.03
CA ALA A 128 -27.04 7.39 18.33
C ALA A 128 -27.95 8.59 18.00
N ALA A 129 -27.50 9.82 18.29
CA ALA A 129 -28.20 11.04 17.92
C ALA A 129 -28.36 11.18 16.40
N TYR A 130 -27.30 10.94 15.62
CA TYR A 130 -27.32 10.97 14.17
C TYR A 130 -28.31 9.96 13.57
N ARG A 131 -28.30 8.72 14.09
CA ARG A 131 -29.27 7.68 13.68
C ARG A 131 -30.71 8.11 13.98
N ALA A 132 -30.93 8.81 15.09
CA ALA A 132 -32.23 9.39 15.45
C ALA A 132 -32.58 10.68 14.68
N GLY A 133 -31.69 11.23 13.84
CA GLY A 133 -31.93 12.46 13.08
C GLY A 133 -31.73 13.74 13.88
N ARG A 134 -30.84 13.67 14.87
CA ARG A 134 -30.49 14.78 15.75
C ARG A 134 -29.11 15.34 15.44
N ASP A 135 -28.87 16.56 15.89
CA ASP A 135 -27.66 17.37 15.66
C ASP A 135 -26.42 16.93 16.47
N GLY A 136 -26.55 15.92 17.35
CA GLY A 136 -25.44 15.43 18.18
C GLY A 136 -25.00 16.40 19.29
N LEU A 137 -25.81 17.40 19.65
CA LEU A 137 -25.60 18.28 20.80
C LEU A 137 -26.49 17.86 21.97
N ASP A 138 -26.16 18.31 23.18
CA ASP A 138 -26.91 18.00 24.41
C ASP A 138 -28.38 18.44 24.35
N GLY A 139 -28.68 19.51 23.60
CA GLY A 139 -30.05 19.97 23.38
C GLY A 139 -30.91 19.04 22.50
N GLY A 140 -30.29 18.10 21.78
CA GLY A 140 -30.97 17.10 20.97
C GLY A 140 -31.79 17.69 19.82
N GLY A 141 -31.35 18.81 19.25
CA GLY A 141 -32.02 19.48 18.13
C GLY A 141 -32.08 18.61 16.88
N ALA A 142 -32.93 18.97 15.93
CA ALA A 142 -33.01 18.27 14.64
C ALA A 142 -31.73 18.47 13.83
N ASP A 143 -31.29 17.42 13.15
CA ASP A 143 -30.17 17.52 12.20
C ASP A 143 -30.56 18.45 11.04
N TYR A 144 -29.74 19.47 10.81
CA TYR A 144 -29.96 20.53 9.82
C TYR A 144 -29.27 20.25 8.48
N HIS A 145 -28.58 19.12 8.36
CA HIS A 145 -27.88 18.70 7.14
C HIS A 145 -28.57 17.54 6.43
N TRP A 146 -28.31 17.42 5.12
CA TRP A 146 -28.78 16.28 4.34
C TRP A 146 -28.26 14.95 4.92
N ARG A 147 -29.10 13.92 4.95
CA ARG A 147 -28.76 12.60 5.51
C ARG A 147 -29.19 11.48 4.54
N PRO A 148 -28.33 10.49 4.27
CA PRO A 148 -28.70 9.34 3.45
C PRO A 148 -29.74 8.45 4.16
N ASN A 149 -30.60 7.81 3.37
CA ASN A 149 -31.54 6.79 3.82
C ASN A 149 -31.51 5.61 2.83
N PRO A 150 -31.05 4.41 3.24
CA PRO A 150 -30.58 4.03 4.58
C PRO A 150 -29.24 4.72 4.96
N ILE A 151 -28.96 4.80 6.26
CA ILE A 151 -27.67 5.32 6.76
C ILE A 151 -26.59 4.25 6.52
N PRO A 152 -25.55 4.55 5.72
CA PRO A 152 -24.48 3.61 5.44
C PRO A 152 -23.57 3.44 6.66
N VAL A 153 -22.89 2.29 6.73
CA VAL A 153 -21.85 2.00 7.72
C VAL A 153 -20.57 1.70 6.95
N PHE A 154 -19.50 2.42 7.27
CA PHE A 154 -18.20 2.17 6.65
C PHE A 154 -17.72 0.76 7.00
N LYS A 155 -17.51 -0.07 5.97
CA LYS A 155 -16.88 -1.38 6.09
C LYS A 155 -15.47 -1.27 5.56
N LEU A 156 -14.49 -1.54 6.42
CA LEU A 156 -13.10 -1.69 5.99
C LEU A 156 -13.01 -2.98 5.17
N GLN A 157 -12.77 -2.88 3.86
CA GLN A 157 -12.46 -4.06 3.05
C GLN A 157 -10.99 -4.43 3.26
N GLU A 158 -10.63 -5.71 3.11
CA GLU A 158 -9.23 -6.14 3.23
C GLU A 158 -8.31 -5.41 2.23
N ASP A 159 -8.84 -5.08 1.05
CA ASP A 159 -8.13 -4.33 0.00
C ASP A 159 -7.96 -2.83 0.30
N ASP A 160 -8.73 -2.27 1.24
CA ASP A 160 -8.65 -0.85 1.65
C ASP A 160 -7.56 -0.61 2.71
N MET A 161 -6.98 -1.68 3.26
CA MET A 161 -5.91 -1.55 4.25
C MET A 161 -4.59 -1.19 3.55
N PRO A 162 -3.88 -0.15 4.02
CA PRO A 162 -2.55 0.13 3.50
C PRO A 162 -1.67 -1.08 3.74
N THR A 163 -1.11 -1.62 2.66
CA THR A 163 -0.19 -2.74 2.76
C THR A 163 1.03 -2.32 3.60
N PRO A 164 1.79 -3.27 4.18
CA PRO A 164 3.08 -2.93 4.79
C PRO A 164 3.99 -2.11 3.85
N GLN A 165 3.87 -2.33 2.54
CA GLN A 165 4.55 -1.54 1.53
C GLN A 165 4.03 -0.10 1.46
N ASP A 166 2.72 0.14 1.55
CA ASP A 166 2.15 1.49 1.56
C ASP A 166 2.54 2.27 2.82
N LEU A 167 2.59 1.59 3.97
CA LEU A 167 3.06 2.16 5.22
C LEU A 167 4.55 2.50 5.15
N LEU A 168 5.36 1.58 4.62
CA LEU A 168 6.78 1.82 4.39
C LEU A 168 7.02 2.97 3.41
N ASN A 169 6.27 3.02 2.32
CA ASN A 169 6.35 4.09 1.34
C ASN A 169 5.95 5.45 1.95
N ALA A 170 4.92 5.48 2.81
CA ALA A 170 4.51 6.68 3.52
C ALA A 170 5.54 7.15 4.55
N GLU A 171 6.23 6.23 5.21
CA GLU A 171 7.29 6.56 6.18
C GLU A 171 8.56 7.04 5.48
N VAL A 172 8.98 6.33 4.42
CA VAL A 172 10.03 6.77 3.50
C VAL A 172 9.67 8.12 2.89
N ALA A 173 8.40 8.41 2.62
CA ALA A 173 7.97 9.70 2.10
C ALA A 173 8.22 10.87 3.08
N LYS A 174 8.19 10.62 4.39
CA LYS A 174 8.32 11.62 5.46
C LYS A 174 9.78 11.89 5.85
N ASP A 175 10.67 10.92 5.70
CA ASP A 175 12.05 11.03 6.14
C ASP A 175 13.03 11.10 4.95
N VAL A 176 13.65 12.28 4.77
CA VAL A 176 14.57 12.57 3.67
C VAL A 176 15.82 11.67 3.72
N SER A 177 16.24 11.25 4.91
CA SER A 177 17.39 10.35 5.07
C SER A 177 17.06 8.93 4.63
N LEU A 178 15.86 8.44 4.95
CA LEU A 178 15.35 7.15 4.50
C LEU A 178 15.12 7.12 2.98
N LYS A 179 14.61 8.20 2.37
CA LYS A 179 14.53 8.30 0.90
C LYS A 179 15.88 8.09 0.22
N LYS A 180 16.91 8.72 0.78
CA LYS A 180 18.26 8.64 0.24
C LYS A 180 18.81 7.21 0.36
N ALA A 181 18.69 6.60 1.53
CA ALA A 181 19.14 5.22 1.76
C ALA A 181 18.40 4.20 0.88
N VAL A 182 17.08 4.34 0.73
CA VAL A 182 16.27 3.46 -0.14
C VAL A 182 16.64 3.62 -1.61
N ARG A 183 16.93 4.86 -2.05
CA ARG A 183 17.40 5.12 -3.41
C ARG A 183 18.77 4.48 -3.65
N GLU A 184 19.71 4.64 -2.73
CA GLU A 184 21.06 4.03 -2.82
C GLU A 184 20.96 2.50 -2.89
N MET A 185 20.16 1.86 -2.02
CA MET A 185 19.92 0.41 -2.09
C MET A 185 19.26 -0.01 -3.41
N HIS A 186 18.35 0.81 -3.97
CA HIS A 186 17.71 0.50 -5.25
C HIS A 186 18.72 0.55 -6.41
N GLU A 187 19.62 1.53 -6.38
CA GLU A 187 20.72 1.66 -7.33
C GLU A 187 21.67 0.43 -7.22
N ASP A 188 22.01 0.00 -6.00
CA ASP A 188 22.83 -1.19 -5.75
C ASP A 188 22.16 -2.48 -6.25
N VAL A 189 20.88 -2.69 -5.93
CA VAL A 189 20.12 -3.87 -6.39
C VAL A 189 20.03 -3.88 -7.92
N THR A 190 19.87 -2.71 -8.54
CA THR A 190 19.81 -2.58 -10.01
C THR A 190 21.17 -2.91 -10.63
N ALA A 191 22.27 -2.41 -10.05
CA ALA A 191 23.62 -2.73 -10.49
C ALA A 191 23.92 -4.23 -10.35
N LEU A 192 23.48 -4.85 -9.24
CA LEU A 192 23.69 -6.27 -8.97
C LEU A 192 22.90 -7.16 -9.94
N LYS A 193 21.65 -6.78 -10.27
CA LYS A 193 20.85 -7.44 -11.33
C LYS A 193 21.53 -7.35 -12.69
N LYS A 194 22.08 -6.18 -13.04
CA LYS A 194 22.80 -6.00 -14.29
C LYS A 194 24.03 -6.91 -14.36
N ALA A 195 24.86 -6.91 -13.32
CA ALA A 195 26.05 -7.76 -13.24
C ALA A 195 25.69 -9.26 -13.31
N PHE A 196 24.60 -9.67 -12.67
CA PHE A 196 24.11 -11.05 -12.74
C PHE A 196 23.69 -11.46 -14.16
N ASN A 197 22.98 -10.58 -14.87
CA ASN A 197 22.57 -10.83 -16.25
C ASN A 197 23.80 -10.91 -17.19
N GLU A 198 24.76 -10.00 -17.03
CA GLU A 198 26.02 -10.02 -17.79
C GLU A 198 26.81 -11.32 -17.53
N PHE A 199 26.89 -11.76 -16.27
CA PHE A 199 27.52 -13.04 -15.91
C PHE A 199 26.83 -14.21 -16.62
N ARG A 200 25.49 -14.27 -16.57
CA ARG A 200 24.71 -15.33 -17.22
C ARG A 200 24.93 -15.36 -18.74
N ASP A 201 24.96 -14.21 -19.38
CA ASP A 201 25.16 -14.12 -20.83
C ASP A 201 26.60 -14.50 -21.23
N ASN A 202 27.58 -14.19 -20.39
CA ASN A 202 28.97 -14.62 -20.56
C ASN A 202 29.12 -16.14 -20.42
N GLU A 203 28.49 -16.76 -19.41
CA GLU A 203 28.47 -18.22 -19.25
C GLU A 203 27.83 -18.90 -20.47
N LEU A 204 26.67 -18.41 -20.91
CA LEU A 204 26.00 -18.94 -22.11
C LEU A 204 26.89 -18.85 -23.35
N THR A 205 27.64 -17.76 -23.49
CA THR A 205 28.57 -17.56 -24.61
C THR A 205 29.75 -18.54 -24.53
N ARG A 206 30.31 -18.77 -23.34
CA ARG A 206 31.38 -19.75 -23.11
C ARG A 206 30.92 -21.16 -23.44
N ASP A 207 29.72 -21.54 -23.02
CA ASP A 207 29.17 -22.87 -23.26
C ASP A 207 28.92 -23.11 -24.76
N LYS A 208 28.36 -22.12 -25.47
CA LYS A 208 28.21 -22.18 -26.93
C LYS A 208 29.56 -22.34 -27.65
N LYS A 209 30.60 -21.64 -27.19
CA LYS A 209 31.94 -21.75 -27.75
C LYS A 209 32.51 -23.16 -27.54
N ARG A 210 32.38 -23.71 -26.33
CA ARG A 210 32.81 -25.08 -26.00
C ARG A 210 32.08 -26.13 -26.83
N ALA A 211 30.77 -25.99 -27.00
CA ALA A 211 29.98 -26.89 -27.85
C ALA A 211 30.50 -26.90 -29.29
N LYS A 212 30.76 -25.72 -29.88
CA LYS A 212 31.31 -25.59 -31.24
C LYS A 212 32.73 -26.18 -31.36
N GLU A 213 33.57 -26.02 -30.34
CA GLU A 213 34.91 -26.63 -30.30
C GLU A 213 34.83 -28.16 -30.22
N THR A 214 33.91 -28.69 -29.43
CA THR A 214 33.64 -30.14 -29.33
C THR A 214 33.13 -30.69 -30.65
N GLU A 215 32.18 -30.02 -31.32
CA GLU A 215 31.70 -30.40 -32.66
C GLU A 215 32.84 -30.40 -33.69
N ALA A 216 33.68 -29.38 -33.68
CA ALA A 216 34.84 -29.30 -34.59
C ALA A 216 35.84 -30.43 -34.32
N ARG A 217 36.05 -30.80 -33.05
CA ARG A 217 36.91 -31.93 -32.67
C ARG A 217 36.30 -33.26 -33.11
N ALA A 218 34.99 -33.46 -32.91
CA ALA A 218 34.28 -34.65 -33.35
C ALA A 218 34.34 -34.81 -34.88
N ALA A 219 34.16 -33.72 -35.64
CA ALA A 219 34.29 -33.72 -37.10
C ALA A 219 35.70 -34.13 -37.57
N LYS A 220 36.75 -33.64 -36.89
CA LYS A 220 38.14 -34.06 -37.19
C LYS A 220 38.38 -35.54 -36.92
N VAL A 221 37.84 -36.06 -35.82
CA VAL A 221 37.95 -37.51 -35.50
C VAL A 221 37.24 -38.35 -36.55
N LEU A 222 36.02 -37.96 -36.95
CA LEU A 222 35.28 -38.64 -38.02
C LEU A 222 36.03 -38.61 -39.36
N ALA A 223 36.60 -37.48 -39.74
CA ALA A 223 37.39 -37.36 -40.96
C ALA A 223 38.67 -38.23 -40.91
N ALA A 224 39.32 -38.33 -39.74
CA ALA A 224 40.47 -39.21 -39.56
C ALA A 224 40.08 -40.69 -39.68
N ILE A 225 38.94 -41.09 -39.14
CA ILE A 225 38.38 -42.45 -39.26
C ILE A 225 38.13 -42.80 -40.73
N ASP A 226 37.51 -41.88 -41.48
CA ASP A 226 37.20 -42.09 -42.91
C ASP A 226 38.46 -42.20 -43.80
N ALA A 227 39.61 -41.73 -43.32
CA ALA A 227 40.90 -41.80 -44.01
C ALA A 227 41.71 -43.08 -43.70
N ILE A 228 41.25 -43.92 -42.76
CA ILE A 228 41.92 -45.19 -42.45
C ILE A 228 41.60 -46.20 -43.57
N GLU A 229 42.63 -46.85 -44.10
CA GLU A 229 42.47 -47.92 -45.09
C GLU A 229 41.73 -49.10 -44.46
N VAL A 230 40.72 -49.59 -45.18
CA VAL A 230 39.90 -50.70 -44.72
C VAL A 230 40.72 -51.98 -44.75
N PRO A 231 40.82 -52.73 -43.64
CA PRO A 231 41.54 -53.99 -43.60
C PRO A 231 41.04 -54.97 -44.66
N GLU A 232 41.97 -55.72 -45.25
CA GLU A 232 41.66 -56.69 -46.30
C GLU A 232 40.68 -57.76 -45.78
N GLY A 233 39.60 -58.01 -46.53
CA GLY A 233 38.53 -58.93 -46.12
C GLY A 233 37.39 -58.30 -45.31
N MET A 234 37.40 -56.99 -45.07
CA MET A 234 36.32 -56.25 -44.41
C MET A 234 35.68 -55.24 -45.37
N THR A 235 34.36 -55.07 -45.30
CA THR A 235 33.69 -54.01 -46.07
C THR A 235 33.88 -52.66 -45.40
N LYS A 236 33.84 -51.58 -46.20
CA LYS A 236 33.93 -50.20 -45.68
C LYS A 236 32.81 -49.87 -44.67
N GLN A 237 31.67 -50.53 -44.79
CA GLN A 237 30.55 -50.34 -43.88
C GLN A 237 30.80 -51.02 -42.53
N GLU A 238 31.28 -52.28 -42.52
CA GLU A 238 31.64 -53.00 -41.29
C GLU A 238 32.75 -52.27 -40.50
N PHE A 239 33.75 -51.74 -41.20
CA PHE A 239 34.83 -50.98 -40.57
C PHE A 239 34.31 -49.69 -39.91
N ARG A 240 33.36 -49.01 -40.56
CA ARG A 240 32.72 -47.80 -39.99
C ARG A 240 31.88 -48.10 -38.76
N ASP A 241 31.14 -49.21 -38.79
CA ASP A 241 30.25 -49.58 -37.68
C ASP A 241 31.08 -50.00 -36.44
N ILE A 242 32.14 -50.80 -36.61
CA ILE A 242 33.08 -51.14 -35.52
C ILE A 242 33.76 -49.90 -34.96
N THR A 243 34.24 -49.00 -35.83
CA THR A 243 34.92 -47.78 -35.37
C THR A 243 33.96 -46.86 -34.62
N ARG A 244 32.69 -46.77 -35.05
CA ARG A 244 31.64 -46.02 -34.35
C ARG A 244 31.35 -46.61 -32.96
N GLU A 245 31.27 -47.95 -32.83
CA GLU A 245 31.09 -48.61 -31.54
C GLU A 245 32.26 -48.36 -30.58
N VAL A 246 33.51 -48.46 -31.05
CA VAL A 246 34.70 -48.19 -30.22
C VAL A 246 34.75 -46.73 -29.75
N VAL A 247 34.42 -45.78 -30.63
CA VAL A 247 34.38 -44.35 -30.29
C VAL A 247 33.26 -44.06 -29.28
N GLN A 248 32.05 -44.62 -29.46
CA GLN A 248 30.95 -44.49 -28.51
C GLN A 248 31.29 -45.10 -27.15
N ALA A 249 31.92 -46.28 -27.12
CA ALA A 249 32.36 -46.95 -25.89
C ALA A 249 33.47 -46.19 -25.15
N GLN A 250 34.28 -45.37 -25.83
CA GLN A 250 35.27 -44.50 -25.20
C GLN A 250 34.66 -43.16 -24.72
N LEU A 251 33.71 -42.60 -25.47
CA LEU A 251 33.02 -41.36 -25.08
C LEU A 251 32.11 -41.57 -23.86
N GLY A 252 31.41 -42.71 -23.76
CA GLY A 252 30.59 -43.07 -22.59
C GLY A 252 31.37 -43.36 -21.30
N LYS A 253 32.71 -43.34 -21.33
CA LYS A 253 33.59 -43.45 -20.14
C LYS A 253 34.11 -42.09 -19.65
N LEU A 254 33.74 -41.00 -20.33
CA LEU A 254 34.19 -39.63 -20.05
C LEU A 254 33.09 -38.73 -19.43
N GLU A 255 31.88 -39.25 -19.23
CA GLU A 255 30.82 -38.65 -18.39
C GLU A 255 30.97 -39.10 -16.93
#